data_AF-A0A4V2Z4R8-F1
#
_entry.id   AF-A0A4V2Z4R8-F1
#
_cell.length_a   1.000
_cell.length_b   1.000
_cell.length_c   1.000
_cell.angle_alpha   90.00
_cell.angle_beta   90.00
_cell.angle_gamma   90.00
#
_symmetry.space_group_name_H-M   'P 1'
#
loop_
_entity.id
_entity.type
_entity.pdbx_description
1 polymer ?
#
loop_
_entity_poly.entity_id
_entity_poly.type
_entity_poly.pdbx_seq_one_letter_code
_entity_poly.pdbx_strand_id
1 'polypeptide(L)' 'MPKGVKTGGRKKGVANKVTAELKDMILTALDKAGGVDYLTTQANKSPAAFLTLIAKVLPLQVTGSGGGPLQVQILDDIT' A
#
# COMPACT_ATOMS: atom_id res chain seq x y z
N MET A 1 21.83 31.76 21.10
CA MET A 1 21.20 30.41 21.19
C MET A 1 20.97 29.92 19.77
N PRO A 2 21.37 28.69 19.40
CA PRO A 2 21.03 28.15 18.09
C PRO A 2 19.50 28.05 17.96
N LYS A 3 18.93 28.72 16.94
CA LYS A 3 17.52 28.57 16.55
C LYS A 3 17.33 27.09 16.14
N GLY A 4 16.61 26.29 16.93
CA GLY A 4 16.43 24.85 16.74
C GLY A 4 15.60 24.44 15.50
N VAL A 5 15.86 25.07 14.35
CA VAL A 5 15.18 24.82 13.09
C VAL A 5 15.93 23.69 12.37
N LYS A 6 15.26 22.56 12.15
CA LYS A 6 15.81 21.47 11.35
C LYS A 6 15.99 21.95 9.90
N THR A 7 17.23 22.24 9.50
CA THR A 7 17.59 22.67 8.14
C THR A 7 17.77 21.51 7.15
N GLY A 8 17.57 20.27 7.59
CA GLY A 8 17.70 19.09 6.74
C GLY A 8 17.30 17.79 7.44
N GLY A 9 16.99 16.78 6.62
CA GLY A 9 16.58 15.45 7.07
C GLY A 9 15.63 14.80 6.07
N ARG A 10 15.51 13.48 6.15
CA ARG A 10 14.59 12.72 5.30
C ARG A 10 13.14 13.17 5.58
N LYS A 11 12.41 13.54 4.53
CA LYS A 11 10.99 13.93 4.64
C LYS A 11 10.19 12.80 5.32
N LYS A 12 9.33 13.17 6.27
CA LYS A 12 8.43 12.23 6.96
C LYS A 12 7.56 11.49 5.93
N GLY A 13 7.44 10.17 6.05
CA GLY A 13 6.62 9.34 5.17
C GLY A 13 7.29 8.84 3.89
N VAL A 14 8.46 9.37 3.51
CA VAL A 14 9.24 8.80 2.38
C VAL A 14 9.69 7.38 2.75
N ALA A 15 9.98 6.50 1.79
CA ALA A 15 10.58 5.20 2.04
C ALA A 15 12.12 5.31 2.20
N ASN A 16 12.77 4.37 2.89
CA ASN A 16 14.25 4.34 2.90
C ASN A 16 14.71 3.88 1.51
N LYS A 17 15.77 4.48 0.95
CA LYS A 17 16.30 4.15 -0.38
C LYS A 17 16.51 2.64 -0.57
N VAL A 18 17.16 1.98 0.39
CA VAL A 18 17.39 0.52 0.35
C VAL A 18 16.08 -0.26 0.31
N THR A 19 15.09 0.15 1.11
CA THR A 19 13.77 -0.51 1.13
C THR A 19 12.96 -0.25 -0.14
N ALA A 20 13.17 0.89 -0.82
CA ALA A 20 12.53 1.19 -2.09
C ALA A 20 13.14 0.34 -3.22
N GLU A 21 14.48 0.33 -3.33
CA GLU A 21 15.20 -0.49 -4.31
C GLU A 21 14.87 -1.97 -4.17
N LEU A 22 14.79 -2.48 -2.94
CA LEU A 22 14.40 -3.87 -2.69
C LEU A 22 12.96 -4.16 -3.14
N LYS A 23 12.02 -3.24 -2.90
CA LYS A 23 10.63 -3.37 -3.39
C LYS A 23 10.59 -3.40 -4.92
N ASP A 24 11.35 -2.52 -5.57
CA ASP A 24 11.40 -2.44 -7.04
C ASP A 24 11.98 -3.73 -7.65
N MET A 25 13.04 -4.27 -7.05
CA MET A 25 13.60 -5.57 -7.48
C MET A 25 12.59 -6.72 -7.33
N ILE A 26 11.85 -6.77 -6.21
CA ILE A 26 10.82 -7.79 -5.97
C ILE A 26 9.68 -7.67 -6.98
N LEU A 27 9.20 -6.44 -7.25
CA LEU A 27 8.12 -6.21 -8.21
C LEU A 27 8.56 -6.56 -9.63
N THR A 28 9.79 -6.20 -10.02
CA THR A 28 10.37 -6.55 -11.32
C THR A 28 10.51 -8.07 -11.48
N ALA A 29 10.92 -8.78 -10.43
CA ALA A 29 11.03 -10.23 -10.46
C ALA A 29 9.65 -10.89 -10.58
N LEU A 30 8.63 -10.37 -9.88
CA LEU A 30 7.26 -10.86 -9.97
C LEU A 30 6.69 -10.68 -11.38
N ASP A 31 6.91 -9.52 -12.01
CA ASP A 31 6.48 -9.25 -13.38
C ASP A 31 7.12 -10.23 -14.38
N LYS A 32 8.45 -10.40 -14.29
CA LYS A 32 9.19 -11.38 -15.10
C LYS A 32 8.75 -12.83 -14.89
N ALA A 33 8.24 -13.17 -13.71
CA ALA A 33 7.70 -14.51 -13.40
C ALA A 33 6.29 -14.74 -13.96
N GLY A 34 5.70 -13.76 -14.66
CA GLY A 34 4.33 -13.84 -15.15
C GLY A 34 3.28 -13.42 -14.11
N GLY A 35 3.69 -12.68 -13.07
CA GLY A 35 2.87 -11.98 -12.08
C GLY A 35 1.53 -12.62 -11.72
N VAL A 36 0.51 -12.34 -12.52
CA VAL A 36 -0.86 -12.85 -12.36
C VAL A 36 -0.93 -14.37 -12.48
N ASP A 37 -0.34 -14.96 -13.52
CA ASP A 37 -0.36 -16.41 -13.75
C ASP A 37 0.39 -17.16 -12.65
N TYR A 38 1.51 -16.59 -12.21
CA TYR A 38 2.28 -17.11 -11.09
C TYR A 38 1.47 -17.10 -9.79
N LEU A 39 0.83 -15.97 -9.46
CA LEU A 39 -0.01 -15.85 -8.27
C LEU A 39 -1.26 -16.74 -8.35
N THR A 40 -1.84 -16.89 -9.54
CA THR A 40 -2.99 -17.80 -9.78
C THR A 40 -2.58 -19.26 -9.57
N THR A 41 -1.39 -19.64 -10.03
CA THR A 41 -0.81 -20.96 -9.74
C THR A 41 -0.59 -21.15 -8.25
N GLN A 42 -0.08 -20.12 -7.56
CA GLN A 42 0.21 -20.17 -6.13
C GLN A 42 -1.05 -20.20 -5.27
N ALA A 43 -2.17 -19.63 -5.73
CA ALA A 43 -3.46 -19.73 -5.06
C ALA A 43 -3.89 -21.20 -4.87
N ASN A 44 -3.56 -22.07 -5.82
CA ASN A 44 -3.84 -23.51 -5.74
C ASN A 44 -2.75 -24.29 -4.99
N LYS A 45 -1.47 -23.98 -5.24
CA LYS A 45 -0.33 -24.72 -4.64
C LYS A 45 -0.06 -24.37 -3.18
N SER A 46 -0.32 -23.13 -2.78
CA SER A 46 -0.12 -22.64 -1.42
C SER A 46 -1.23 -21.66 -1.02
N PRO A 47 -2.45 -22.17 -0.77
CA PRO A 47 -3.61 -21.32 -0.49
C PRO A 47 -3.41 -20.40 0.72
N ALA A 48 -2.78 -20.90 1.79
CA ALA A 48 -2.52 -20.11 3.00
C ALA A 48 -1.61 -18.89 2.74
N ALA A 49 -0.56 -19.05 1.94
CA ALA A 49 0.33 -17.95 1.58
C ALA A 49 -0.41 -16.92 0.71
N PHE A 50 -1.23 -17.39 -0.22
CA PHE A 50 -2.04 -16.52 -1.08
C PHE A 50 -3.10 -15.73 -0.29
N LEU A 51 -3.83 -16.38 0.62
CA LEU A 51 -4.80 -15.70 1.51
C LEU A 51 -4.13 -14.65 2.41
N THR A 52 -2.89 -14.89 2.85
CA THR A 52 -2.11 -13.91 3.61
C THR A 52 -1.79 -12.66 2.78
N LEU A 53 -1.53 -12.82 1.47
CA LEU A 53 -1.33 -11.68 0.57
C LEU A 53 -2.63 -10.91 0.37
N ILE A 54 -3.77 -11.60 0.20
CA ILE A 54 -5.09 -10.97 0.10
C ILE A 54 -5.35 -10.08 1.32
N ALA A 55 -5.14 -10.61 2.53
CA ALA A 55 -5.33 -9.86 3.77
C ALA A 55 -4.48 -8.58 3.86
N LYS A 56 -3.31 -8.52 3.20
CA LYS A 56 -2.42 -7.35 3.16
C LYS A 56 -2.81 -6.31 2.12
N VAL A 57 -3.51 -6.71 1.06
CA VAL A 57 -3.92 -5.83 -0.04
C VAL A 57 -5.32 -5.27 0.20
N LEU A 58 -6.16 -5.96 0.97
CA LEU A 58 -7.47 -5.47 1.34
C LEU A 58 -7.37 -4.19 2.19
N PRO A 59 -8.12 -3.13 1.86
CA PRO A 59 -8.17 -1.92 2.67
C PRO A 59 -8.85 -2.23 4.01
N LEU A 60 -8.09 -2.11 5.12
CA LEU A 60 -8.59 -2.33 6.48
C LEU A 60 -9.36 -1.13 7.06
N GLN A 61 -9.32 0.01 6.38
CA GLN A 61 -9.93 1.26 6.80
C GLN A 61 -10.73 1.84 5.65
N VAL A 62 -11.99 2.19 5.90
CA VAL A 62 -12.79 2.97 4.95
C VAL A 62 -12.26 4.39 5.02
N THR A 63 -11.58 4.81 3.95
CA THR A 63 -11.03 6.16 3.82
C THR A 63 -11.77 6.88 2.70
N GLY A 64 -11.81 8.21 2.76
CA GLY A 64 -12.27 9.01 1.64
C GLY A 64 -11.36 8.83 0.43
N SER A 65 -11.79 9.35 -0.73
CA SER A 65 -11.03 9.25 -1.98
C SER A 65 -9.55 9.61 -1.79
N GLY A 66 -8.65 8.78 -2.33
CA GLY A 66 -7.21 8.96 -2.21
C GLY A 66 -6.61 8.77 -0.81
N GLY A 67 -7.34 8.14 0.12
CA GLY A 67 -6.91 8.01 1.52
C GLY A 67 -7.20 9.24 2.38
N GLY A 68 -8.00 10.18 1.85
CA GLY A 68 -8.42 11.39 2.54
C GLY A 68 -9.50 11.15 3.61
N PRO A 69 -9.95 12.21 4.30
CA PRO A 69 -11.06 12.12 5.24
C PRO A 69 -12.35 11.67 4.53
N LEU A 70 -13.18 10.91 5.24
CA LEU A 70 -14.51 10.52 4.75
C LEU A 70 -15.38 11.77 4.56
N GLN A 71 -15.97 11.90 3.38
CA GLN A 71 -16.97 12.92 3.09
C GLN A 71 -18.36 12.27 3.24
N VAL A 72 -19.13 12.75 4.21
CA VAL A 72 -20.51 12.30 4.45
C VAL A 72 -21.44 13.38 3.93
N GLN A 73 -22.27 13.04 2.95
CA GLN A 73 -23.40 13.89 2.52
C GLN A 73 -24.67 13.27 3.08
N ILE A 74 -25.39 14.04 3.89
CA ILE A 74 -26.72 13.67 4.39
C ILE A 74 -27.72 14.30 3.40
N LEU A 75 -28.49 13.47 2.72
CA LEU A 75 -29.59 13.89 1.85
C LEU A 75 -30.88 13.76 2.66
N ASP A 76 -31.41 14.89 3.12
CA ASP A 76 -32.69 14.96 3.81
C ASP A 76 -33.84 15.01 2.78
N ASP A 77 -34.07 13.93 2.05
CA ASP A 77 -35.29 13.78 1.24
C ASP A 77 -36.30 12.95 2.03
N ILE A 78 -36.99 13.60 2.97
CA ILE A 78 -38.28 13.13 3.50
C ILE A 78 -39.19 14.36 3.57
N THR A 79 -39.93 14.60 2.49
CA THR A 79 -41.14 15.43 2.50
C THR A 79 -42.33 14.57 2.85
#